data_AF-A0A4R6SZB3-F1
#
_entry.id   AF-A0A4R6SZB3-F1
#
_cell.length_a   1.000
_cell.length_b   1.000
_cell.length_c   1.000
_cell.angle_alpha   90.00
_cell.angle_beta   90.00
_cell.angle_gamma   90.00
#
_symmetry.space_group_name_H-M   'P 1'
#
loop_
_entity.id
_entity.type
_entity.pdbx_description
1 polymer ?
#
loop_
_entity_poly.entity_id
_entity_poly.type
_entity_poly.pdbx_seq_one_letter_code
_entity_poly.pdbx_strand_id
1 'polypeptide(L)'
;MFILSMNRVNAILFITVLIFASCRGKGNNNDHKITGDSAVTNTKQNDTLLKEVLTAQLADGKETGGDEYESHQYTEKDLQAIVPIVRHELEKSGYIFPAKEEFNAAIQRIFKRTVSNSISKQLYVDFNDACAKEPIYSRVKVIANGLYVIKNNYFITELYAIPELLDYQSKFPELNQIEDLKILKKNPDLGNSMEIPHWKDITDLKEQRKMNIQRLVAQNSYLFNASKTHGAWLRKNEPEFMTALVKTFGYTDDPELLKWVLEASSLKAGDEDDFGKLIWMKNCDQSISIHSKTFEVINSMNEAEKTKYLNDLNAYLNYFLDYEKKPFNINNAQKSKIIACLVNFGERFRYQNGAKSDDLKFMGRVYLRDYNDIYKNEFKRNKYYNLPEFQVRFEKAKDYWEELVPENDGEQE
;
A
#
# COMPACT_ATOMS: atom_id res chain seq x y z
N MET A 1 16.57 28.52 64.10
CA MET A 1 17.89 28.98 64.57
C MET A 1 18.89 28.07 63.86
N PHE A 2 19.55 28.42 62.76
CA PHE A 2 20.22 29.65 62.35
C PHE A 2 19.83 30.09 60.93
N ILE A 3 20.02 31.39 60.70
CA ILE A 3 19.81 32.18 59.49
C ILE A 3 21.13 32.30 58.72
N LEU A 4 21.04 32.60 57.41
CA LEU A 4 21.95 33.36 56.52
C LEU A 4 22.34 32.55 55.27
N SER A 5 22.44 33.09 54.06
CA SER A 5 21.91 34.30 53.42
C SER A 5 22.24 34.18 51.92
N MET A 6 21.41 34.82 51.11
CA MET A 6 21.52 35.10 49.67
C MET A 6 22.93 35.17 49.05
N ASN A 7 23.06 34.71 47.80
CA ASN A 7 23.43 35.62 46.71
C ASN A 7 22.98 35.13 45.33
N ARG A 8 22.26 36.01 44.64
CA ARG A 8 21.82 35.88 43.24
C ARG A 8 22.97 36.35 42.34
N VAL A 9 23.28 35.59 41.30
CA VAL A 9 24.05 36.09 40.15
C VAL A 9 23.24 35.78 38.89
N ASN A 10 22.74 36.84 38.26
CA ASN A 10 22.10 36.82 36.96
C ASN A 10 23.18 36.59 35.90
N ALA A 11 23.16 35.44 35.23
CA ALA A 11 23.91 35.22 34.00
C ALA A 11 23.04 35.63 32.81
N ILE A 12 23.32 36.81 32.24
CA ILE A 12 22.75 37.28 30.98
C ILE A 12 23.46 36.53 29.86
N LEU A 13 22.76 35.62 29.19
CA LEU A 13 23.26 34.91 28.00
C LEU A 13 22.90 35.74 26.75
N PHE A 14 23.91 36.41 26.18
CA PHE A 14 23.80 37.06 24.87
C PHE A 14 23.75 35.99 23.77
N ILE A 15 22.59 35.84 23.11
CA ILE A 15 22.47 35.05 21.88
C ILE A 15 22.83 35.97 20.71
N THR A 16 24.05 35.85 20.20
CA THR A 16 24.48 36.44 18.94
C THR A 16 23.88 35.65 17.78
N VAL A 17 22.95 36.29 17.05
CA VAL A 17 22.41 35.80 15.78
C VAL A 17 23.47 35.98 14.69
N LEU A 18 24.07 34.87 14.24
CA LEU A 18 24.91 34.85 13.04
C LEU A 18 24.01 34.78 11.80
N ILE A 19 23.82 35.93 11.16
CA ILE A 19 23.22 36.05 9.83
C ILE A 19 24.28 35.60 8.82
N PHE A 20 24.13 34.40 8.26
CA PHE A 20 24.87 34.01 7.07
C PHE A 20 24.28 34.72 5.85
N ALA A 21 24.92 35.83 5.49
CA ALA A 21 24.81 36.41 4.16
C ALA A 21 25.66 35.58 3.18
N SER A 22 25.00 34.79 2.33
CA SER A 22 25.65 34.12 1.20
C SER A 22 25.44 34.93 -0.08
N CYS A 23 26.56 35.19 -0.74
CA CYS A 23 26.72 36.07 -1.89
C CYS A 23 25.89 35.69 -3.13
N ARG A 24 25.49 36.76 -3.81
CA ARG A 24 24.93 36.83 -5.17
C ARG A 24 25.88 36.19 -6.21
N GLY A 25 25.37 35.19 -6.92
CA GLY A 25 25.82 34.85 -8.27
C GLY A 25 24.86 35.50 -9.29
N LYS A 26 25.37 36.39 -10.14
CA LYS A 26 24.65 36.92 -11.31
C LYS A 26 24.50 35.81 -12.36
N GLY A 27 23.26 35.55 -12.78
CA GLY A 27 22.94 34.71 -13.94
C GLY A 27 21.56 35.07 -14.50
N ASN A 28 21.56 35.76 -15.64
CA ASN A 28 20.47 36.18 -16.52
C ASN A 28 19.00 35.91 -16.09
N ASN A 29 18.29 37.00 -15.78
CA ASN A 29 16.83 37.07 -15.85
C ASN A 29 16.39 36.99 -17.33
N ASN A 30 15.85 35.86 -17.74
CA ASN A 30 14.82 35.83 -18.76
C ASN A 30 13.48 35.83 -18.03
N ASP A 31 12.93 37.03 -17.79
CA ASP A 31 11.54 37.20 -17.40
C ASP A 31 10.65 36.69 -18.54
N HIS A 32 10.27 35.42 -18.48
CA HIS A 32 9.13 34.94 -19.22
C HIS A 32 7.88 35.52 -18.54
N LYS A 33 7.44 36.68 -19.01
CA LYS A 33 6.06 37.14 -18.86
C LYS A 33 5.16 35.97 -19.28
N ILE A 34 4.52 35.33 -18.31
CA ILE A 34 3.39 34.44 -18.57
C ILE A 34 2.26 35.36 -19.02
N THR A 35 2.08 35.48 -20.32
CA THR A 35 0.90 36.08 -20.92
C THR A 35 -0.30 35.19 -20.60
N GLY A 36 -1.39 35.81 -20.14
CA GLY A 36 -2.61 35.17 -19.65
C GLY A 36 -3.46 34.43 -20.70
N ASP A 37 -2.88 33.93 -21.79
CA ASP A 37 -3.60 33.21 -22.84
C ASP A 37 -3.60 31.68 -22.66
N SER A 38 -2.62 31.10 -21.94
CA SER A 38 -2.51 29.64 -21.75
C SER A 38 -3.39 29.07 -20.65
N ALA A 39 -3.87 29.90 -19.71
CA ALA A 39 -4.79 29.46 -18.65
C ALA A 39 -6.23 29.34 -19.20
N VAL A 40 -6.65 30.31 -20.03
CA VAL A 40 -8.02 30.41 -20.57
C VAL A 40 -8.32 29.31 -21.61
N THR A 41 -7.32 28.93 -22.41
CA THR A 41 -7.43 27.84 -23.41
C THR A 41 -7.53 26.46 -22.75
N ASN A 42 -6.76 26.21 -21.68
CA ASN A 42 -6.84 24.94 -20.93
C ASN A 42 -8.19 24.77 -20.21
N THR A 43 -8.76 25.83 -19.65
CA THR A 43 -10.11 25.75 -19.01
C THR A 43 -11.22 25.44 -20.01
N LYS A 44 -11.22 26.09 -21.20
CA LYS A 44 -12.26 25.83 -22.22
C LYS A 44 -12.19 24.43 -22.82
N GLN A 45 -10.98 23.91 -23.00
CA GLN A 45 -10.78 22.55 -23.52
C GLN A 45 -11.21 21.49 -22.51
N ASN A 46 -10.91 21.71 -21.22
CA ASN A 46 -11.36 20.82 -20.14
C ASN A 46 -12.88 20.81 -19.98
N ASP A 47 -13.54 21.97 -20.08
CA ASP A 47 -15.00 22.05 -20.03
C ASP A 47 -15.66 21.34 -21.23
N THR A 48 -15.02 21.39 -22.40
CA THR A 48 -15.50 20.68 -23.60
C THR A 48 -15.45 19.16 -23.41
N LEU A 49 -14.30 18.63 -22.98
CA LEU A 49 -14.14 17.20 -22.71
C LEU A 49 -15.09 16.72 -21.60
N LEU A 50 -15.24 17.53 -20.54
CA LEU A 50 -16.14 17.21 -19.44
C LEU A 50 -17.59 17.09 -19.92
N LYS A 51 -18.07 18.02 -20.74
CA LYS A 51 -19.43 17.96 -21.31
C LYS A 51 -19.60 16.80 -22.30
N GLU A 52 -18.61 16.52 -23.14
CA GLU A 52 -18.62 15.36 -24.07
C GLU A 52 -18.80 14.05 -23.29
N VAL A 53 -17.95 13.81 -22.30
CA VAL A 53 -17.98 12.60 -21.49
C VAL A 53 -19.27 12.51 -20.67
N LEU A 54 -19.68 13.61 -20.02
CA LEU A 54 -20.93 13.64 -19.26
C LEU A 54 -22.13 13.31 -20.16
N THR A 55 -22.19 13.89 -21.35
CA THR A 55 -23.27 13.60 -22.32
C THR A 55 -23.37 12.11 -22.63
N ALA A 56 -22.22 11.46 -22.88
CA ALA A 56 -22.17 10.02 -23.13
C ALA A 56 -22.63 9.20 -21.91
N GLN A 57 -22.14 9.54 -20.71
CA GLN A 57 -22.52 8.86 -19.47
C GLN A 57 -24.01 9.01 -19.12
N LEU A 58 -24.61 10.17 -19.41
CA LEU A 58 -26.05 10.39 -19.20
C LEU A 58 -26.90 9.61 -20.22
N ALA A 59 -26.46 9.53 -21.47
CA ALA A 59 -27.13 8.76 -22.51
C ALA A 59 -27.07 7.24 -22.25
N ASP A 60 -26.01 6.78 -21.57
CA ASP A 60 -25.84 5.37 -21.20
C ASP A 60 -26.50 5.01 -19.86
N GLY A 61 -26.80 6.00 -19.01
CA GLY A 61 -27.46 5.83 -17.71
C GLY A 61 -26.56 5.18 -16.66
N LYS A 62 -27.11 4.97 -15.46
CA LYS A 62 -26.44 4.22 -14.39
C LYS A 62 -26.91 2.77 -14.43
N GLU A 63 -25.96 1.86 -14.35
CA GLU A 63 -26.23 0.43 -14.37
C GLU A 63 -27.13 -0.10 -13.24
N THR A 64 -27.85 -1.18 -13.56
CA THR A 64 -28.65 -2.02 -12.65
C THR A 64 -28.31 -3.53 -12.71
N GLY A 65 -27.33 -3.96 -13.50
CA GLY A 65 -27.22 -5.34 -13.98
C GLY A 65 -26.05 -6.17 -13.44
N GLY A 66 -26.15 -6.71 -12.23
CA GLY A 66 -25.23 -7.74 -11.73
C GLY A 66 -23.79 -7.26 -11.48
N ASP A 67 -22.91 -8.19 -11.09
CA ASP A 67 -21.59 -7.86 -10.54
C ASP A 67 -20.51 -7.58 -11.61
N GLU A 68 -20.81 -7.70 -12.91
CA GLU A 68 -19.82 -7.70 -14.01
C GLU A 68 -20.20 -6.91 -15.28
N TYR A 69 -21.37 -6.28 -15.34
CA TYR A 69 -21.75 -5.44 -16.48
C TYR A 69 -21.35 -3.97 -16.21
N GLU A 70 -21.32 -3.15 -17.26
CA GLU A 70 -21.32 -1.69 -17.16
C GLU A 70 -22.20 -1.11 -18.27
N SER A 71 -23.13 -0.22 -17.91
CA SER A 71 -23.97 0.45 -18.90
C SER A 71 -23.15 1.37 -19.81
N HIS A 72 -22.06 1.95 -19.32
CA HIS A 72 -21.19 2.86 -20.06
C HIS A 72 -19.81 2.23 -20.28
N GLN A 73 -19.26 2.38 -21.48
CA GLN A 73 -17.92 1.89 -21.79
C GLN A 73 -16.87 2.95 -21.41
N TYR A 74 -16.27 2.78 -20.24
CA TYR A 74 -15.26 3.71 -19.75
C TYR A 74 -13.93 3.62 -20.52
N THR A 75 -13.28 4.76 -20.65
CA THR A 75 -12.01 4.91 -21.34
C THR A 75 -11.06 5.84 -20.59
N GLU A 76 -9.87 6.03 -21.14
CA GLU A 76 -8.95 7.08 -20.68
C GLU A 76 -9.58 8.48 -20.70
N LYS A 77 -10.50 8.77 -21.64
CA LYS A 77 -11.16 10.08 -21.71
C LYS A 77 -12.00 10.35 -20.46
N ASP A 78 -12.67 9.33 -19.93
CA ASP A 78 -13.46 9.42 -18.70
C ASP A 78 -12.59 9.78 -17.51
N LEU A 79 -11.46 9.09 -17.37
CA LEU A 79 -10.47 9.41 -16.33
C LEU A 79 -9.95 10.84 -16.49
N GLN A 80 -9.64 11.28 -17.72
CA GLN A 80 -9.17 12.63 -17.97
C GLN A 80 -10.23 13.70 -17.66
N ALA A 81 -11.50 13.42 -17.92
CA ALA A 81 -12.61 14.34 -17.65
C ALA A 81 -12.84 14.57 -16.16
N ILE A 82 -12.58 13.57 -15.30
CA ILE A 82 -12.73 13.74 -13.84
C ILE A 82 -11.55 14.44 -13.17
N VAL A 83 -10.36 14.48 -13.79
CA VAL A 83 -9.14 15.06 -13.20
C VAL A 83 -9.35 16.49 -12.67
N PRO A 84 -9.97 17.44 -13.40
CA PRO A 84 -10.24 18.78 -12.90
C PRO A 84 -11.22 18.80 -11.72
N ILE A 85 -12.20 17.90 -11.69
CA ILE A 85 -13.20 17.79 -10.60
C ILE A 85 -12.50 17.30 -9.33
N VAL A 86 -11.75 16.20 -9.44
CA VAL A 86 -10.98 15.62 -8.34
C VAL A 86 -10.01 16.65 -7.76
N ARG A 87 -9.29 17.36 -8.62
CA ARG A 87 -8.37 18.42 -8.20
C ARG A 87 -9.10 19.49 -7.38
N HIS A 88 -10.24 19.97 -7.87
CA HIS A 88 -11.02 20.99 -7.20
C HIS A 88 -11.52 20.55 -5.82
N GLU A 89 -12.04 19.33 -5.70
CA GLU A 89 -12.53 18.82 -4.41
C GLU A 89 -11.38 18.59 -3.41
N LEU A 90 -10.20 18.15 -3.88
CA LEU A 90 -9.00 18.09 -3.05
C LEU A 90 -8.58 19.49 -2.55
N GLU A 91 -8.48 20.48 -3.44
CA GLU A 91 -8.16 21.87 -3.08
C GLU A 91 -9.13 22.42 -2.02
N LYS A 92 -10.43 22.22 -2.23
CA LYS A 92 -11.49 22.64 -1.32
C LYS A 92 -11.44 21.96 0.05
N SER A 93 -10.94 20.72 0.11
CA SER A 93 -10.77 19.98 1.35
C SER A 93 -9.55 20.43 2.18
N GLY A 94 -8.69 21.29 1.62
CA GLY A 94 -7.43 21.70 2.24
C GLY A 94 -6.28 20.72 1.99
N TYR A 95 -6.40 19.84 0.99
CA TYR A 95 -5.29 18.99 0.56
C TYR A 95 -4.15 19.83 -0.01
N ILE A 96 -2.96 19.64 0.54
CA ILE A 96 -1.72 20.25 0.04
C ILE A 96 -1.14 19.33 -1.03
N PHE A 97 -1.00 19.83 -2.25
CA PHE A 97 -0.36 19.08 -3.33
C PHE A 97 1.15 19.01 -3.08
N PRO A 98 1.74 17.80 -2.99
CA PRO A 98 3.18 17.64 -2.75
C PRO A 98 4.00 18.16 -3.93
N ALA A 99 5.28 18.45 -3.68
CA ALA A 99 6.23 18.69 -4.77
C ALA A 99 6.39 17.43 -5.63
N LYS A 100 6.78 17.60 -6.90
CA LYS A 100 6.92 16.48 -7.86
C LYS A 100 7.82 15.38 -7.32
N GLU A 101 8.97 15.74 -6.76
CA GLU A 101 9.97 14.81 -6.23
C GLU A 101 9.42 14.05 -5.02
N GLU A 102 8.70 14.74 -4.13
CA GLU A 102 8.05 14.15 -2.96
C GLU A 102 6.94 13.17 -3.37
N PHE A 103 6.09 13.58 -4.32
CA PHE A 103 5.05 12.73 -4.87
C PHE A 103 5.63 11.46 -5.49
N ASN A 104 6.62 11.59 -6.36
CA ASN A 104 7.26 10.46 -7.02
C ASN A 104 7.95 9.52 -6.01
N ALA A 105 8.61 10.08 -5.00
CA ALA A 105 9.21 9.29 -3.92
C ALA A 105 8.13 8.56 -3.11
N ALA A 106 7.00 9.20 -2.83
CA ALA A 106 5.88 8.58 -2.14
C ALA A 106 5.28 7.42 -2.96
N ILE A 107 5.05 7.60 -4.26
CA ILE A 107 4.54 6.53 -5.14
C ILE A 107 5.51 5.34 -5.18
N GLN A 108 6.82 5.57 -5.32
CA GLN A 108 7.82 4.51 -5.28
C GLN A 108 7.86 3.80 -3.93
N ARG A 109 7.77 4.55 -2.83
CA ARG A 109 7.83 4.02 -1.47
C ARG A 109 6.60 3.19 -1.11
N ILE A 110 5.41 3.70 -1.43
CA ILE A 110 4.11 3.12 -1.09
C ILE A 110 3.76 1.99 -2.05
N PHE A 111 3.76 2.24 -3.36
CA PHE A 111 3.23 1.30 -4.36
C PHE A 111 4.32 0.51 -5.09
N LYS A 112 5.62 0.78 -4.81
CA LYS A 112 6.77 0.16 -5.51
C LYS A 112 6.78 0.44 -7.02
N ARG A 113 6.21 1.58 -7.42
CA ARG A 113 6.09 1.99 -8.83
C ARG A 113 6.95 3.21 -9.14
N THR A 114 7.76 3.08 -10.19
CA THR A 114 8.51 4.21 -10.72
C THR A 114 7.60 5.09 -11.55
N VAL A 115 7.48 6.36 -11.17
CA VAL A 115 6.83 7.37 -12.01
C VAL A 115 7.80 7.76 -13.12
N SER A 116 7.65 7.13 -14.29
CA SER A 116 8.46 7.47 -15.47
C SER A 116 7.95 8.74 -16.16
N ASN A 117 8.86 9.44 -16.86
CA ASN A 117 8.52 10.56 -17.75
C ASN A 117 7.85 10.10 -19.07
N SER A 118 7.07 9.02 -19.04
CA SER A 118 6.37 8.54 -20.23
C SER A 118 5.29 9.54 -20.68
N ILE A 119 4.88 9.43 -21.94
CA ILE A 119 3.82 10.26 -22.53
C ILE A 119 2.49 10.10 -21.78
N SER A 120 2.22 8.91 -21.22
CA SER A 120 1.02 8.66 -20.44
C SER A 120 0.99 9.53 -19.19
N LYS A 121 -0.10 10.30 -19.02
CA LYS A 121 -0.31 11.24 -17.92
C LYS A 121 -0.65 10.55 -16.60
N GLN A 122 -0.88 9.23 -16.65
CA GLN A 122 -1.34 8.41 -15.55
C GLN A 122 -0.49 7.14 -15.40
N LEU A 123 -0.61 6.52 -14.24
CA LEU A 123 -0.07 5.20 -13.95
C LEU A 123 -1.15 4.44 -13.18
N TYR A 124 -1.51 3.25 -13.64
CA TYR A 124 -2.46 2.39 -12.94
C TYR A 124 -1.72 1.51 -11.92
N VAL A 125 -2.31 1.38 -10.74
CA VAL A 125 -1.85 0.54 -9.62
C VAL A 125 -2.96 -0.44 -9.32
N ASP A 126 -2.68 -1.73 -9.47
CA ASP A 126 -3.62 -2.80 -9.20
C ASP A 126 -3.40 -3.37 -7.79
N PHE A 127 -4.48 -3.52 -7.02
CA PHE A 127 -4.44 -3.99 -5.64
C PHE A 127 -4.37 -5.52 -5.51
N ASN A 128 -4.59 -6.25 -6.60
CA ASN A 128 -4.43 -7.70 -6.68
C ASN A 128 -3.03 -8.08 -7.19
N ASP A 129 -2.44 -7.28 -8.09
CA ASP A 129 -1.09 -7.47 -8.63
C ASP A 129 -0.27 -6.17 -8.65
N ALA A 130 0.67 -6.03 -7.70
CA ALA A 130 1.56 -4.87 -7.62
C ALA A 130 2.37 -4.59 -8.91
N CYS A 131 2.57 -5.61 -9.75
CA CYS A 131 3.36 -5.55 -10.97
C CYS A 131 2.54 -5.30 -12.23
N ALA A 132 1.21 -5.37 -12.16
CA ALA A 132 0.33 -5.06 -13.29
C ALA A 132 0.48 -3.59 -13.70
N LYS A 133 0.71 -3.35 -15.00
CA LYS A 133 0.97 -2.02 -15.55
C LYS A 133 -0.12 -1.51 -16.47
N GLU A 134 -0.90 -2.42 -17.05
CA GLU A 134 -1.94 -2.08 -18.00
C GLU A 134 -3.11 -1.40 -17.28
N PRO A 135 -3.56 -0.22 -17.75
CA PRO A 135 -4.72 0.44 -17.16
C PRO A 135 -6.00 -0.32 -17.49
N ILE A 136 -6.85 -0.54 -16.48
CA ILE A 136 -8.17 -1.15 -16.65
C ILE A 136 -9.24 -0.09 -16.41
N TYR A 137 -9.89 0.37 -17.48
CA TYR A 137 -10.95 1.37 -17.41
C TYR A 137 -12.30 0.69 -17.16
N SER A 138 -12.52 0.29 -15.92
CA SER A 138 -13.80 -0.22 -15.43
C SER A 138 -14.02 0.26 -14.01
N ARG A 139 -15.28 0.45 -13.60
CA ARG A 139 -15.62 0.75 -12.21
C ARG A 139 -16.10 -0.49 -11.44
N VAL A 140 -16.21 -1.63 -12.12
CA VAL A 140 -16.56 -2.90 -11.51
C VAL A 140 -15.35 -3.42 -10.75
N LYS A 141 -15.44 -3.51 -9.42
CA LYS A 141 -14.32 -3.92 -8.55
C LYS A 141 -13.75 -5.30 -8.87
N VAL A 142 -14.59 -6.24 -9.34
CA VAL A 142 -14.14 -7.59 -9.74
C VAL A 142 -13.24 -7.52 -10.98
N ILE A 143 -13.47 -6.56 -11.87
CA ILE A 143 -12.71 -6.34 -13.11
C ILE A 143 -11.50 -5.43 -12.86
N ALA A 144 -11.71 -4.32 -12.15
CA ALA A 144 -10.72 -3.30 -11.87
C ALA A 144 -10.67 -2.99 -10.36
N ASN A 145 -9.72 -3.61 -9.68
CA ASN A 145 -9.43 -3.34 -8.27
C ASN A 145 -8.13 -2.53 -8.16
N GLY A 146 -8.21 -1.22 -8.31
CA GLY A 146 -7.02 -0.39 -8.31
C GLY A 146 -7.29 1.10 -8.36
N LEU A 147 -6.22 1.87 -8.53
CA LEU A 147 -6.26 3.32 -8.63
C LEU A 147 -5.33 3.85 -9.71
N TYR A 148 -5.54 5.11 -10.07
CA TYR A 148 -4.73 5.86 -10.99
C TYR A 148 -3.93 6.92 -10.26
N VAL A 149 -2.63 6.92 -10.49
CA VAL A 149 -1.69 7.98 -10.12
C VAL A 149 -1.69 9.03 -11.22
N ILE A 150 -2.19 10.23 -10.93
CA ILE A 150 -2.28 11.34 -11.89
C ILE A 150 -0.99 12.16 -11.82
N LYS A 151 -0.02 11.80 -12.67
CA LYS A 151 1.38 12.26 -12.58
C LYS A 151 1.53 13.78 -12.64
N ASN A 152 0.73 14.44 -13.48
CA ASN A 152 0.85 15.89 -13.70
C ASN A 152 0.09 16.73 -12.67
N ASN A 153 -0.75 16.10 -11.85
CA ASN A 153 -1.53 16.79 -10.83
C ASN A 153 -1.22 16.35 -9.41
N TYR A 154 -0.33 15.36 -9.22
CA TYR A 154 0.20 14.94 -7.91
C TYR A 154 -0.88 14.48 -6.92
N PHE A 155 -1.80 13.64 -7.41
CA PHE A 155 -2.82 12.97 -6.61
C PHE A 155 -3.11 11.57 -7.16
N ILE A 156 -3.84 10.75 -6.38
CA ILE A 156 -4.42 9.48 -6.80
C ILE A 156 -5.95 9.57 -6.90
N THR A 157 -6.55 8.75 -7.76
CA THR A 157 -8.01 8.62 -7.88
C THR A 157 -8.40 7.24 -8.37
N GLU A 158 -9.58 6.77 -7.98
CA GLU A 158 -10.28 5.69 -8.69
C GLU A 158 -10.90 6.25 -9.99
N LEU A 159 -11.45 5.36 -10.82
CA LEU A 159 -12.29 5.77 -11.94
C LEU A 159 -13.71 6.03 -11.43
N TYR A 160 -14.21 7.23 -11.68
CA TYR A 160 -15.58 7.63 -11.33
C TYR A 160 -16.32 8.07 -12.60
N ALA A 161 -17.63 7.86 -12.62
CA ALA A 161 -18.50 8.62 -13.50
C ALA A 161 -18.60 10.06 -13.00
N ILE A 162 -18.80 11.01 -13.90
CA ILE A 162 -18.92 12.44 -13.53
C ILE A 162 -20.06 12.68 -12.53
N PRO A 163 -21.27 12.07 -12.68
CA PRO A 163 -22.34 12.20 -11.69
C PRO A 163 -21.98 11.70 -10.28
N GLU A 164 -20.96 10.85 -10.14
CA GLU A 164 -20.49 10.32 -8.85
C GLU A 164 -19.56 11.29 -8.10
N LEU A 165 -19.16 12.39 -8.73
CA LEU A 165 -18.32 13.44 -8.12
C LEU A 165 -18.94 14.84 -8.22
N LEU A 166 -19.89 15.07 -9.14
CA LEU A 166 -20.35 16.40 -9.50
C LEU A 166 -21.88 16.51 -9.52
N ASP A 167 -22.40 17.63 -9.00
CA ASP A 167 -23.81 18.01 -9.18
C ASP A 167 -24.06 18.48 -10.61
N TYR A 168 -24.13 17.52 -11.53
CA TYR A 168 -24.24 17.82 -12.95
C TYR A 168 -25.57 18.50 -13.28
N GLN A 169 -26.67 18.13 -12.61
CA GLN A 169 -28.00 18.70 -12.86
C GLN A 169 -28.04 20.20 -12.58
N SER A 170 -27.34 20.63 -11.53
CA SER A 170 -27.22 22.05 -11.18
C SER A 170 -26.19 22.79 -12.04
N LYS A 171 -25.08 22.12 -12.39
CA LYS A 171 -23.96 22.76 -13.12
C LYS A 171 -24.19 22.84 -14.63
N PHE A 172 -24.92 21.88 -15.20
CA PHE A 172 -25.22 21.75 -16.62
C PHE A 172 -26.71 21.46 -16.83
N PRO A 173 -27.62 22.39 -16.45
CA PRO A 173 -29.05 22.16 -16.55
C PRO A 173 -29.53 21.89 -17.98
N GLU A 174 -28.78 22.35 -18.99
CA GLU A 174 -29.05 22.07 -20.40
C GLU A 174 -28.91 20.58 -20.78
N LEU A 175 -28.16 19.80 -20.01
CA LEU A 175 -27.96 18.37 -20.26
C LEU A 175 -29.05 17.49 -19.64
N ASN A 176 -29.89 18.03 -18.75
CA ASN A 176 -30.95 17.27 -18.09
C ASN A 176 -31.94 16.63 -19.08
N GLN A 177 -32.15 17.27 -20.24
CA GLN A 177 -33.02 16.76 -21.31
C GLN A 177 -32.56 15.44 -21.92
N ILE A 178 -31.28 15.07 -21.78
CA ILE A 178 -30.77 13.78 -22.27
C ILE A 178 -31.46 12.62 -21.56
N GLU A 179 -31.83 12.83 -20.29
CA GLU A 179 -32.40 11.80 -19.43
C GLU A 179 -33.94 11.75 -19.50
N ASP A 180 -34.57 12.41 -20.48
CA ASP A 180 -36.03 12.36 -20.68
C ASP A 180 -36.49 11.14 -21.50
N LEU A 181 -35.55 10.46 -22.16
CA LEU A 181 -35.79 9.28 -22.98
C LEU A 181 -35.36 8.02 -22.25
N LYS A 182 -36.26 7.02 -22.17
CA LYS A 182 -35.94 5.70 -21.62
C LYS A 182 -34.70 5.09 -22.31
N ILE A 183 -33.81 4.53 -21.50
CA ILE A 183 -32.63 3.80 -21.99
C ILE A 183 -32.95 2.30 -21.98
N LEU A 184 -32.98 1.68 -23.15
CA LEU A 184 -33.19 0.24 -23.31
C LEU A 184 -31.90 -0.41 -23.83
N LYS A 185 -31.35 -1.36 -23.07
CA LYS A 185 -30.18 -2.17 -23.47
C LYS A 185 -30.52 -3.65 -23.45
N LYS A 186 -29.69 -4.48 -24.08
CA LYS A 186 -29.80 -5.94 -23.98
C LYS A 186 -28.95 -6.42 -22.82
N ASN A 187 -29.51 -7.27 -21.97
CA ASN A 187 -28.76 -7.98 -20.95
C ASN A 187 -27.66 -8.83 -21.64
N PRO A 188 -26.38 -8.74 -21.20
CA PRO A 188 -25.29 -9.48 -21.83
C PRO A 188 -25.45 -11.01 -21.79
N ASP A 189 -26.00 -11.53 -20.69
CA ASP A 189 -26.07 -12.97 -20.43
C ASP A 189 -27.33 -13.62 -21.04
N LEU A 190 -28.47 -12.96 -20.87
CA LEU A 190 -29.79 -13.50 -21.23
C LEU A 190 -30.33 -12.92 -22.54
N GLY A 191 -29.74 -11.84 -23.06
CA GLY A 191 -30.11 -11.21 -24.33
C GLY A 191 -31.47 -10.50 -24.34
N ASN A 192 -32.23 -10.53 -23.23
CA ASN A 192 -33.51 -9.84 -23.09
C ASN A 192 -33.31 -8.33 -22.92
N SER A 193 -34.34 -7.55 -23.26
CA SER A 193 -34.32 -6.10 -23.07
C SER A 193 -34.41 -5.75 -21.59
N MET A 194 -33.57 -4.82 -21.15
CA MET A 194 -33.58 -4.22 -19.81
C MET A 194 -33.64 -2.70 -19.91
N GLU A 195 -34.36 -2.06 -18.99
CA GLU A 195 -34.39 -0.61 -18.84
C GLU A 195 -33.27 -0.18 -17.88
N ILE A 196 -32.42 0.74 -18.33
CA ILE A 196 -31.32 1.29 -17.54
C ILE A 196 -31.82 2.60 -16.90
N PRO A 197 -31.72 2.76 -15.57
CA PRO A 197 -32.13 3.99 -14.93
C PRO A 197 -31.19 5.14 -15.29
N HIS A 198 -31.74 6.34 -15.29
CA HIS A 198 -30.96 7.55 -15.43
C HIS A 198 -30.20 7.87 -14.14
N TRP A 199 -29.15 8.67 -14.25
CA TRP A 199 -28.41 9.14 -13.08
C TRP A 199 -29.30 10.00 -12.17
N LYS A 200 -30.22 10.79 -12.75
CA LYS A 200 -31.17 11.61 -11.98
C LYS A 200 -32.14 10.79 -11.12
N ASP A 201 -32.38 9.53 -11.47
CA ASP A 201 -33.34 8.65 -10.78
C ASP A 201 -32.70 7.93 -9.58
N ILE A 202 -31.39 8.11 -9.36
CA ILE A 202 -30.64 7.44 -8.30
C ILE A 202 -30.83 8.18 -6.98
N THR A 203 -31.70 7.64 -6.15
CA THR A 203 -32.18 8.26 -4.90
C THR A 203 -31.07 8.69 -3.93
N ASP A 204 -29.97 7.95 -3.85
CA ASP A 204 -28.85 8.19 -2.94
C ASP A 204 -27.62 8.79 -3.62
N LEU A 205 -27.72 9.24 -4.88
CA LEU A 205 -26.58 9.78 -5.65
C LEU A 205 -25.85 10.92 -4.94
N LYS A 206 -26.60 11.78 -4.23
CA LYS A 206 -26.02 12.88 -3.45
C LYS A 206 -25.13 12.37 -2.30
N GLU A 207 -25.56 11.32 -1.60
CA GLU A 207 -24.77 10.73 -0.52
C GLU A 207 -23.61 9.90 -1.05
N GLN A 208 -23.80 9.19 -2.17
CA GLN A 208 -22.70 8.53 -2.90
C GLN A 208 -21.62 9.54 -3.30
N ARG A 209 -22.00 10.69 -3.87
CA ARG A 209 -21.06 11.78 -4.19
C ARG A 209 -20.25 12.22 -2.98
N LYS A 210 -20.92 12.47 -1.85
CA LYS A 210 -20.26 12.88 -0.61
C LYS A 210 -19.28 11.82 -0.11
N MET A 211 -19.68 10.55 -0.14
CA MET A 211 -18.83 9.44 0.30
C MET A 211 -17.61 9.27 -0.63
N ASN A 212 -17.81 9.34 -1.94
CA ASN A 212 -16.73 9.24 -2.93
C ASN A 212 -15.70 10.36 -2.75
N ILE A 213 -16.17 11.61 -2.58
CA ILE A 213 -15.29 12.75 -2.30
C ILE A 213 -14.56 12.55 -0.97
N GLN A 214 -15.25 12.08 0.08
CA GLN A 214 -14.63 11.81 1.38
C GLN A 214 -13.54 10.73 1.29
N ARG A 215 -13.80 9.63 0.57
CA ARG A 215 -12.83 8.57 0.30
C ARG A 215 -11.61 9.11 -0.44
N LEU A 216 -11.83 9.82 -1.55
CA LEU A 216 -10.79 10.45 -2.36
C LEU A 216 -9.89 11.38 -1.52
N VAL A 217 -10.49 12.25 -0.71
CA VAL A 217 -9.76 13.16 0.19
C VAL A 217 -8.99 12.37 1.25
N ALA A 218 -9.62 11.35 1.84
CA ALA A 218 -8.99 10.56 2.89
C ALA A 218 -7.76 9.79 2.37
N GLN A 219 -7.88 9.11 1.23
CA GLN A 219 -6.79 8.37 0.59
C GLN A 219 -5.60 9.30 0.30
N ASN A 220 -5.84 10.43 -0.38
CA ASN A 220 -4.79 11.39 -0.72
C ASN A 220 -4.16 12.04 0.52
N SER A 221 -4.97 12.50 1.47
CA SER A 221 -4.48 13.18 2.68
C SER A 221 -3.71 12.24 3.61
N TYR A 222 -4.10 10.97 3.68
CA TYR A 222 -3.35 9.98 4.44
C TYR A 222 -1.99 9.70 3.80
N LEU A 223 -1.95 9.42 2.49
CA LEU A 223 -0.72 9.02 1.81
C LEU A 223 0.30 10.14 1.61
N PHE A 224 -0.16 11.37 1.36
CA PHE A 224 0.71 12.48 0.95
C PHE A 224 0.84 13.60 1.99
N ASN A 225 -0.14 13.75 2.89
CA ASN A 225 -0.15 14.80 3.92
C ASN A 225 0.00 14.25 5.34
N ALA A 226 0.34 12.97 5.48
CA ALA A 226 0.53 12.27 6.75
C ALA A 226 -0.65 12.43 7.74
N SER A 227 -1.88 12.52 7.22
CA SER A 227 -3.06 12.80 8.04
C SER A 227 -3.51 11.57 8.83
N LYS A 228 -3.23 11.55 10.14
CA LYS A 228 -3.65 10.47 11.05
C LYS A 228 -5.16 10.31 11.16
N THR A 229 -5.92 11.41 11.15
CA THR A 229 -7.38 11.38 11.20
C THR A 229 -7.97 10.67 9.99
N HIS A 230 -7.46 10.96 8.79
CA HIS A 230 -7.88 10.25 7.58
C HIS A 230 -7.42 8.79 7.60
N GLY A 231 -6.22 8.50 8.11
CA GLY A 231 -5.77 7.12 8.32
C GLY A 231 -6.70 6.30 9.23
N ALA A 232 -7.15 6.87 10.34
CA ALA A 232 -8.12 6.23 11.24
C ALA A 232 -9.49 6.03 10.57
N TRP A 233 -9.94 7.00 9.77
CA TRP A 233 -11.17 6.86 8.99
C TRP A 233 -11.05 5.75 7.93
N LEU A 234 -9.94 5.67 7.20
CA LEU A 234 -9.71 4.65 6.18
C LEU A 234 -9.65 3.24 6.77
N ARG A 235 -9.03 3.03 7.93
CA ARG A 235 -9.04 1.70 8.57
C ARG A 235 -10.45 1.22 8.92
N LYS A 236 -11.36 2.14 9.20
CA LYS A 236 -12.76 1.83 9.52
C LYS A 236 -13.62 1.62 8.27
N ASN A 237 -13.44 2.46 7.25
CA ASN A 237 -14.37 2.52 6.12
C ASN A 237 -13.81 1.88 4.83
N GLU A 238 -12.49 1.78 4.71
CA GLU A 238 -11.77 1.26 3.54
C GLU A 238 -10.70 0.21 3.94
N PRO A 239 -11.07 -0.85 4.69
CA PRO A 239 -10.11 -1.81 5.23
C PRO A 239 -9.37 -2.61 4.14
N GLU A 240 -10.01 -2.86 3.00
CA GLU A 240 -9.40 -3.54 1.85
C GLU A 240 -8.23 -2.72 1.29
N PHE A 241 -8.45 -1.42 1.05
CA PHE A 241 -7.40 -0.49 0.62
C PHE A 241 -6.24 -0.45 1.63
N MET A 242 -6.54 -0.28 2.92
CA MET A 242 -5.51 -0.22 3.96
C MET A 242 -4.72 -1.53 4.07
N THR A 243 -5.39 -2.67 3.90
CA THR A 243 -4.74 -3.99 3.90
C THR A 243 -3.86 -4.17 2.67
N ALA A 244 -4.32 -3.75 1.48
CA ALA A 244 -3.57 -3.84 0.24
C ALA A 244 -2.25 -3.03 0.29
N LEU A 245 -2.24 -1.86 0.94
CA LEU A 245 -1.00 -1.10 1.18
C LEU A 245 0.08 -2.00 1.80
N VAL A 246 -0.27 -2.77 2.83
CA VAL A 246 0.68 -3.65 3.52
C VAL A 246 0.92 -4.95 2.74
N LYS A 247 -0.13 -5.70 2.40
CA LYS A 247 -0.03 -7.06 1.88
C LYS A 247 0.28 -7.13 0.38
N THR A 248 -0.19 -6.18 -0.41
CA THR A 248 0.08 -6.14 -1.85
C THR A 248 1.37 -5.36 -2.14
N PHE A 249 1.54 -4.19 -1.52
CA PHE A 249 2.65 -3.29 -1.84
C PHE A 249 3.82 -3.30 -0.84
N GLY A 250 3.71 -4.03 0.27
CA GLY A 250 4.78 -4.07 1.28
C GLY A 250 5.00 -2.75 2.00
N TYR A 251 3.96 -1.90 2.11
CA TYR A 251 4.03 -0.62 2.79
C TYR A 251 4.08 -0.80 4.32
N THR A 252 5.30 -0.78 4.87
CA THR A 252 5.55 -1.05 6.29
C THR A 252 6.06 0.18 7.05
N ASP A 253 6.02 1.37 6.43
CA ASP A 253 6.54 2.60 7.04
C ASP A 253 5.63 3.19 8.12
N ASP A 254 4.34 2.87 8.09
CA ASP A 254 3.39 3.28 9.12
C ASP A 254 3.23 2.14 10.15
N PRO A 255 3.82 2.27 11.35
CA PRO A 255 3.76 1.21 12.36
C PRO A 255 2.34 1.02 12.93
N GLU A 256 1.49 2.04 12.91
CA GLU A 256 0.11 1.95 13.39
C GLU A 256 -0.75 1.16 12.39
N LEU A 257 -0.60 1.45 11.10
CA LEU A 257 -1.20 0.63 10.04
C LEU A 257 -0.69 -0.81 10.09
N LEU A 258 0.63 -1.00 10.18
CA LEU A 258 1.23 -2.33 10.20
C LEU A 258 0.73 -3.14 11.40
N LYS A 259 0.67 -2.53 12.58
CA LYS A 259 0.09 -3.16 13.78
C LYS A 259 -1.37 -3.57 13.55
N TRP A 260 -2.19 -2.66 13.01
CA TRP A 260 -3.60 -2.94 12.74
C TRP A 260 -3.80 -4.12 11.75
N VAL A 261 -2.99 -4.20 10.69
CA VAL A 261 -3.04 -5.34 9.75
C VAL A 261 -2.57 -6.63 10.41
N LEU A 262 -1.53 -6.58 11.25
CA LEU A 262 -1.03 -7.74 11.98
C LEU A 262 -2.06 -8.29 12.98
N GLU A 263 -2.76 -7.41 13.70
CA GLU A 263 -3.82 -7.81 14.65
C GLU A 263 -5.01 -8.49 13.96
N ALA A 264 -5.35 -8.03 12.74
CA ALA A 264 -6.38 -8.63 11.90
C ALA A 264 -5.91 -9.92 11.20
N SER A 265 -4.61 -10.21 11.21
CA SER A 265 -4.03 -11.37 10.52
C SER A 265 -3.72 -12.51 11.51
N SER A 266 -3.90 -13.74 11.07
CA SER A 266 -3.47 -14.94 11.79
C SER A 266 -3.20 -16.03 10.78
N LEU A 267 -2.23 -16.90 11.06
CA LEU A 267 -2.00 -18.03 10.19
C LEU A 267 -3.17 -19.02 10.29
N LYS A 268 -3.84 -19.27 9.17
CA LYS A 268 -4.85 -20.31 9.03
C LYS A 268 -4.36 -21.33 8.00
N ALA A 269 -4.79 -22.58 8.14
CA ALA A 269 -4.45 -23.63 7.18
C ALA A 269 -4.97 -23.23 5.79
N GLY A 270 -4.09 -23.22 4.78
CA GLY A 270 -4.40 -22.78 3.42
C GLY A 270 -4.19 -21.29 3.15
N ASP A 271 -3.94 -20.47 4.19
CA ASP A 271 -3.67 -19.03 4.08
C ASP A 271 -2.19 -18.70 4.29
N GLU A 272 -1.29 -19.69 4.19
CA GLU A 272 0.15 -19.48 4.35
C GLU A 272 0.66 -18.43 3.35
N ASP A 273 0.07 -18.41 2.15
CA ASP A 273 0.44 -17.48 1.11
C ASP A 273 0.14 -16.02 1.47
N ASP A 274 -1.03 -15.79 2.07
CA ASP A 274 -1.45 -14.47 2.50
C ASP A 274 -0.71 -14.00 3.77
N PHE A 275 -0.48 -14.92 4.72
CA PHE A 275 0.30 -14.63 5.92
C PHE A 275 1.74 -14.22 5.56
N GLY A 276 2.33 -14.89 4.56
CA GLY A 276 3.67 -14.58 4.06
C GLY A 276 3.89 -13.13 3.62
N LYS A 277 2.84 -12.48 3.10
CA LYS A 277 2.88 -11.08 2.64
C LYS A 277 3.19 -10.08 3.75
N LEU A 278 2.99 -10.46 5.02
CA LEU A 278 3.35 -9.64 6.17
C LEU A 278 4.88 -9.63 6.40
N ILE A 279 5.56 -10.66 5.95
CA ILE A 279 6.98 -10.93 6.25
C ILE A 279 7.87 -10.54 5.08
N TRP A 280 7.42 -10.79 3.86
CA TRP A 280 8.20 -10.54 2.66
C TRP A 280 7.28 -10.35 1.44
N MET A 281 7.86 -9.83 0.36
CA MET A 281 7.20 -9.76 -0.94
C MET A 281 8.20 -10.08 -2.06
N LYS A 282 7.66 -10.55 -3.20
CA LYS A 282 8.40 -10.64 -4.46
C LYS A 282 8.24 -9.32 -5.22
N ASN A 283 9.35 -8.71 -5.58
CA ASN A 283 9.38 -7.50 -6.38
C ASN A 283 9.16 -7.85 -7.87
N CYS A 284 8.78 -6.86 -8.69
CA CYS A 284 8.51 -7.07 -10.12
C CYS A 284 9.75 -7.46 -10.95
N ASP A 285 10.95 -7.27 -10.41
CA ASP A 285 12.22 -7.75 -10.99
C ASP A 285 12.58 -9.18 -10.51
N GLN A 286 11.63 -9.89 -9.88
CA GLN A 286 11.78 -11.22 -9.29
C GLN A 286 12.68 -11.27 -8.04
N SER A 287 13.27 -10.16 -7.59
CA SER A 287 13.97 -10.11 -6.31
C SER A 287 12.98 -10.17 -5.13
N ILE A 288 13.47 -10.36 -3.91
CA ILE A 288 12.63 -10.37 -2.71
C ILE A 288 12.99 -9.25 -1.74
N SER A 289 11.96 -8.66 -1.14
CA SER A 289 12.06 -7.68 -0.07
C SER A 289 11.58 -8.31 1.24
N ILE A 290 12.35 -8.16 2.32
CA ILE A 290 11.93 -8.58 3.66
C ILE A 290 11.37 -7.36 4.40
N HIS A 291 10.20 -7.51 5.01
CA HIS A 291 9.52 -6.47 5.77
C HIS A 291 10.07 -6.42 7.20
N SER A 292 11.31 -5.97 7.37
CA SER A 292 11.98 -5.98 8.68
C SER A 292 11.22 -5.22 9.77
N LYS A 293 10.50 -4.15 9.40
CA LYS A 293 9.65 -3.37 10.32
C LYS A 293 8.51 -4.17 10.93
N THR A 294 8.04 -5.22 10.26
CA THR A 294 7.03 -6.14 10.82
C THR A 294 7.52 -6.74 12.13
N PHE A 295 8.78 -7.18 12.17
CA PHE A 295 9.43 -7.74 13.36
C PHE A 295 9.56 -6.72 14.49
N GLU A 296 9.86 -5.46 14.17
CA GLU A 296 9.93 -4.37 15.15
C GLU A 296 8.57 -4.11 15.80
N VAL A 297 7.50 -4.09 15.00
CA VAL A 297 6.14 -3.89 15.49
C VAL A 297 5.70 -5.05 16.38
N ILE A 298 5.95 -6.31 15.99
CA ILE A 298 5.63 -7.49 16.81
C ILE A 298 6.36 -7.43 18.16
N ASN A 299 7.61 -6.99 18.18
CA ASN A 299 8.38 -6.86 19.42
C ASN A 299 7.75 -5.83 20.38
N SER A 300 7.04 -4.83 19.87
CA SER A 300 6.34 -3.80 20.64
C SER A 300 4.91 -4.18 21.07
N MET A 301 4.38 -5.31 20.61
CA MET A 301 3.06 -5.81 21.01
C MET A 301 3.04 -6.31 22.45
N ASN A 302 1.83 -6.48 23.01
CA ASN A 302 1.71 -7.10 24.32
C ASN A 302 2.10 -8.58 24.28
N GLU A 303 2.38 -9.19 25.44
CA GLU A 303 2.91 -10.56 25.49
C GLU A 303 1.96 -11.60 24.90
N ALA A 304 0.64 -11.41 25.00
CA ALA A 304 -0.34 -12.35 24.44
C ALA A 304 -0.34 -12.32 22.90
N GLU A 305 -0.42 -11.11 22.32
CA GLU A 305 -0.34 -10.88 20.87
C GLU A 305 0.99 -11.38 20.30
N LYS A 306 2.09 -11.02 20.97
CA LYS A 306 3.44 -11.44 20.59
C LYS A 306 3.58 -12.96 20.61
N THR A 307 3.12 -13.62 21.67
CA THR A 307 3.16 -15.09 21.78
C THR A 307 2.35 -15.76 20.67
N LYS A 308 1.15 -15.25 20.39
CA LYS A 308 0.33 -15.74 19.28
C LYS A 308 1.08 -15.63 17.95
N TYR A 309 1.65 -14.46 17.65
CA TYR A 309 2.36 -14.24 16.40
C TYR A 309 3.63 -15.10 16.28
N LEU A 310 4.35 -15.35 17.39
CA LEU A 310 5.50 -16.26 17.39
C LEU A 310 5.10 -17.71 17.06
N ASN A 311 3.93 -18.15 17.53
CA ASN A 311 3.41 -19.47 17.17
C ASN A 311 3.05 -19.54 15.68
N ASP A 312 2.39 -18.50 15.15
CA ASP A 312 2.07 -18.39 13.72
C ASP A 312 3.35 -18.38 12.86
N LEU A 313 4.39 -17.63 13.26
CA LEU A 313 5.68 -17.63 12.58
C LEU A 313 6.38 -19.00 12.60
N ASN A 314 6.30 -19.73 13.71
CA ASN A 314 6.87 -21.08 13.79
C ASN A 314 6.10 -22.07 12.92
N ALA A 315 4.77 -21.97 12.86
CA ALA A 315 3.95 -22.76 11.95
C ALA A 315 4.25 -22.41 10.48
N TYR A 316 4.38 -21.13 10.15
CA TYR A 316 4.78 -20.67 8.82
C TYR A 316 6.18 -21.13 8.42
N LEU A 317 7.13 -21.14 9.36
CA LEU A 317 8.46 -21.71 9.13
C LEU A 317 8.38 -23.20 8.79
N ASN A 318 7.54 -23.98 9.48
CA ASN A 318 7.35 -25.40 9.16
C ASN A 318 6.82 -25.61 7.75
N TYR A 319 5.87 -24.79 7.33
CA TYR A 319 5.38 -24.76 5.96
C TYR A 319 6.50 -24.44 4.97
N PHE A 320 7.35 -23.46 5.28
CA PHE A 320 8.54 -23.14 4.46
C PHE A 320 9.54 -24.28 4.41
N LEU A 321 9.78 -25.00 5.50
CA LEU A 321 10.78 -26.07 5.54
C LEU A 321 10.33 -27.37 4.86
N ASP A 322 9.04 -27.52 4.59
CA ASP A 322 8.52 -28.64 3.81
C ASP A 322 9.07 -28.60 2.37
N TYR A 323 9.68 -29.71 1.93
CA TYR A 323 10.24 -29.86 0.58
C TYR A 323 9.21 -30.28 -0.45
N GLU A 324 8.11 -30.91 -0.01
CA GLU A 324 6.99 -31.28 -0.89
C GLU A 324 6.17 -30.05 -1.27
N LYS A 325 6.19 -29.03 -0.40
CA LYS A 325 5.61 -27.72 -0.68
C LYS A 325 6.59 -26.86 -1.50
N LYS A 326 6.10 -26.33 -2.62
CA LYS A 326 6.82 -25.34 -3.44
C LYS A 326 6.10 -24.00 -3.42
N PRO A 327 6.09 -23.31 -2.27
CA PRO A 327 5.32 -22.09 -2.15
C PRO A 327 5.96 -20.96 -3.00
N PHE A 328 5.12 -20.15 -3.64
CA PHE A 328 5.45 -18.85 -4.26
C PHE A 328 6.43 -18.74 -5.43
N ASN A 329 6.80 -19.82 -6.13
CA ASN A 329 7.73 -19.75 -7.27
C ASN A 329 9.02 -18.94 -6.93
N ILE A 330 9.58 -19.19 -5.74
CA ILE A 330 10.86 -18.63 -5.28
C ILE A 330 11.96 -19.69 -5.37
N ASN A 331 13.20 -19.25 -5.61
CA ASN A 331 14.34 -20.17 -5.65
C ASN A 331 14.89 -20.49 -4.25
N ASN A 332 15.77 -21.49 -4.15
CA ASN A 332 16.36 -21.91 -2.86
C ASN A 332 17.13 -20.78 -2.14
N ALA A 333 17.77 -19.87 -2.87
CA ALA A 333 18.48 -18.74 -2.28
C ALA A 333 17.51 -17.75 -1.61
N GLN A 334 16.39 -17.46 -2.27
CA GLN A 334 15.32 -16.61 -1.75
C GLN A 334 14.64 -17.27 -0.54
N LYS A 335 14.31 -18.56 -0.67
CA LYS A 335 13.75 -19.37 0.41
C LYS A 335 14.64 -19.36 1.65
N SER A 336 15.95 -19.57 1.46
CA SER A 336 16.96 -19.53 2.52
C SER A 336 17.04 -18.16 3.19
N LYS A 337 17.01 -17.07 2.41
CA LYS A 337 17.01 -15.71 2.96
C LYS A 337 15.80 -15.46 3.87
N ILE A 338 14.60 -15.91 3.47
CA ILE A 338 13.38 -15.80 4.27
C ILE A 338 13.51 -16.63 5.56
N ILE A 339 13.96 -17.88 5.47
CA ILE A 339 14.20 -18.75 6.63
C ILE A 339 15.19 -18.09 7.61
N ALA A 340 16.33 -17.59 7.13
CA ALA A 340 17.31 -16.92 7.97
C ALA A 340 16.72 -15.71 8.70
N CYS A 341 15.88 -14.90 8.04
CA CYS A 341 15.18 -13.78 8.67
C CYS A 341 14.18 -14.24 9.74
N LEU A 342 13.34 -15.23 9.43
CA LEU A 342 12.36 -15.79 10.37
C LEU A 342 13.02 -16.35 11.62
N VAL A 343 14.07 -17.15 11.44
CA VAL A 343 14.80 -17.77 12.53
C VAL A 343 15.56 -16.74 13.33
N ASN A 344 16.25 -15.79 12.69
CA ASN A 344 16.95 -14.72 13.40
C ASN A 344 15.99 -13.92 14.30
N PHE A 345 14.77 -13.66 13.84
CA PHE A 345 13.76 -13.00 14.65
C PHE A 345 13.24 -13.92 15.77
N GLY A 346 12.72 -15.10 15.43
CA GLY A 346 12.08 -16.02 16.38
C GLY A 346 13.01 -16.47 17.50
N GLU A 347 14.29 -16.72 17.17
CA GLU A 347 15.30 -17.13 18.15
C GLU A 347 15.58 -16.06 19.21
N ARG A 348 15.50 -14.77 18.87
CA ARG A 348 15.73 -13.69 19.86
C ARG A 348 14.81 -13.83 21.06
N PHE A 349 13.57 -14.27 20.85
CA PHE A 349 12.58 -14.42 21.91
C PHE A 349 12.86 -15.61 22.82
N ARG A 350 13.45 -16.71 22.30
CA ARG A 350 13.93 -17.81 23.13
C ARG A 350 14.94 -17.31 24.16
N TYR A 351 15.91 -16.50 23.71
CA TYR A 351 16.97 -15.98 24.57
C TYR A 351 16.51 -14.87 25.54
N GLN A 352 15.45 -14.12 25.20
CA GLN A 352 14.96 -13.02 26.05
C GLN A 352 14.06 -13.47 27.20
N ASN A 353 13.25 -14.51 27.01
CA ASN A 353 12.21 -14.90 27.98
C ASN A 353 12.61 -16.09 28.88
N GLY A 354 13.83 -16.60 28.77
CA GLY A 354 14.30 -17.75 29.57
C GLY A 354 13.46 -19.02 29.38
N ALA A 355 12.69 -19.10 28.28
CA ALA A 355 11.79 -20.20 27.99
C ALA A 355 12.60 -21.47 27.68
N LYS A 356 12.68 -22.37 28.65
CA LYS A 356 13.36 -23.68 28.56
C LYS A 356 12.49 -24.81 27.97
N SER A 357 11.24 -24.53 27.57
CA SER A 357 10.23 -25.59 27.40
C SER A 357 9.92 -25.99 25.95
N ASP A 358 10.66 -25.48 24.96
CA ASP A 358 10.60 -25.99 23.59
C ASP A 358 11.90 -25.64 22.87
N ASP A 359 12.93 -26.43 23.15
CA ASP A 359 14.30 -26.19 22.71
C ASP A 359 14.47 -26.27 21.18
N LEU A 360 13.42 -26.69 20.47
CA LEU A 360 13.38 -26.91 19.03
C LEU A 360 12.81 -25.74 18.23
N LYS A 361 12.39 -24.64 18.86
CA LYS A 361 11.73 -23.56 18.14
C LYS A 361 12.70 -22.90 17.14
N PHE A 362 12.18 -22.59 15.96
CA PHE A 362 12.91 -21.98 14.84
C PHE A 362 14.19 -22.69 14.38
N MET A 363 15.34 -22.48 15.04
CA MET A 363 16.63 -22.97 14.58
C MET A 363 16.72 -24.50 14.56
N GLY A 364 16.28 -25.16 15.65
CA GLY A 364 16.26 -26.63 15.73
C GLY A 364 15.43 -27.26 14.61
N ARG A 365 14.29 -26.64 14.24
CA ARG A 365 13.46 -27.10 13.12
C ARG A 365 14.17 -27.01 11.78
N VAL A 366 14.94 -25.96 11.54
CA VAL A 366 15.73 -25.83 10.30
C VAL A 366 16.76 -26.94 10.23
N TYR A 367 17.51 -27.20 11.31
CA TYR A 367 18.48 -28.30 11.35
C TYR A 367 17.83 -29.66 11.08
N LEU A 368 16.72 -29.97 11.76
CA LEU A 368 15.98 -31.22 11.59
C LEU A 368 15.50 -31.47 10.17
N ARG A 369 15.14 -30.38 9.47
CA ARG A 369 14.51 -30.45 8.14
C ARG A 369 15.48 -30.08 7.02
N ASP A 370 16.76 -29.82 7.28
CA ASP A 370 17.76 -29.54 6.26
C ASP A 370 18.56 -30.80 5.89
N TYR A 371 17.86 -31.89 5.54
CA TYR A 371 18.47 -33.23 5.33
C TYR A 371 19.62 -33.26 4.31
N ASN A 372 19.68 -32.30 3.40
CA ASN A 372 20.68 -32.21 2.34
C ASN A 372 21.63 -31.01 2.52
N ASP A 373 21.69 -30.41 3.72
CA ASP A 373 22.49 -29.21 4.03
C ASP A 373 22.24 -28.05 3.04
N ILE A 374 21.05 -27.97 2.43
CA ILE A 374 20.68 -26.98 1.41
C ILE A 374 20.72 -25.58 2.02
N TYR A 375 20.03 -25.39 3.15
CA TYR A 375 19.91 -24.09 3.79
C TYR A 375 21.22 -23.70 4.50
N LYS A 376 21.86 -24.63 5.20
CA LYS A 376 23.16 -24.45 5.85
C LYS A 376 24.24 -23.99 4.87
N ASN A 377 24.38 -24.67 3.73
CA ASN A 377 25.36 -24.29 2.71
C ASN A 377 25.03 -22.92 2.11
N GLU A 378 23.75 -22.63 1.89
CA GLU A 378 23.31 -21.33 1.38
C GLU A 378 23.59 -20.19 2.35
N PHE A 379 23.36 -20.39 3.66
CA PHE A 379 23.67 -19.41 4.70
C PHE A 379 25.16 -19.09 4.71
N LYS A 380 26.03 -20.11 4.72
CA LYS A 380 27.49 -19.93 4.68
C LYS A 380 27.94 -19.20 3.42
N ARG A 381 27.44 -19.63 2.26
CA ARG A 381 27.75 -19.01 0.95
C ARG A 381 27.39 -17.53 0.91
N ASN A 382 26.28 -17.14 1.53
CA ASN A 382 25.80 -15.76 1.57
C ASN A 382 26.22 -15.00 2.85
N LYS A 383 27.24 -15.49 3.58
CA LYS A 383 27.73 -14.86 4.83
C LYS A 383 26.61 -14.55 5.81
N TYR A 384 25.70 -15.52 5.99
CA TYR A 384 24.53 -15.43 6.87
C TYR A 384 23.65 -14.21 6.57
N TYR A 385 23.62 -13.75 5.31
CA TYR A 385 22.89 -12.57 4.86
C TYR A 385 23.19 -11.29 5.65
N ASN A 386 24.42 -11.18 6.17
CA ASN A 386 24.87 -10.09 7.05
C ASN A 386 24.04 -9.97 8.35
N LEU A 387 23.55 -11.09 8.88
CA LEU A 387 22.89 -11.18 10.18
C LEU A 387 23.88 -11.76 11.22
N PRO A 388 24.70 -10.93 11.91
CA PRO A 388 25.77 -11.43 12.77
C PRO A 388 25.25 -12.25 13.96
N GLU A 389 24.14 -11.85 14.57
CA GLU A 389 23.54 -12.64 15.65
C GLU A 389 22.98 -13.98 15.16
N PHE A 390 22.47 -14.04 13.94
CA PHE A 390 22.00 -15.28 13.33
C PHE A 390 23.17 -16.26 13.16
N GLN A 391 24.31 -15.80 12.64
CA GLN A 391 25.51 -16.62 12.52
C GLN A 391 25.93 -17.22 13.87
N VAL A 392 26.03 -16.38 14.91
CA VAL A 392 26.43 -16.83 16.25
C VAL A 392 25.44 -17.86 16.80
N ARG A 393 24.13 -17.64 16.65
CA ARG A 393 23.09 -18.57 17.13
C ARG A 393 23.06 -19.85 16.32
N PHE A 394 23.28 -19.77 15.01
CA PHE A 394 23.29 -20.92 14.10
C PHE A 394 24.44 -21.86 14.48
N GLU A 395 25.67 -21.34 14.58
CA GLU A 395 26.82 -22.17 14.95
C GLU A 395 26.69 -22.75 16.37
N LYS A 396 26.13 -22.01 17.34
CA LYS A 396 25.86 -22.55 18.68
C LYS A 396 24.78 -23.63 18.71
N ALA A 397 23.78 -23.53 17.84
CA ALA A 397 22.71 -24.53 17.77
C ALA A 397 23.24 -25.88 17.28
N LYS A 398 24.35 -25.89 16.51
CA LYS A 398 25.05 -27.12 16.12
C LYS A 398 25.49 -27.93 17.34
N ASP A 399 26.16 -27.29 18.30
CA ASP A 399 26.70 -27.94 19.51
C ASP A 399 25.57 -28.55 20.34
N TYR A 400 24.47 -27.81 20.50
CA TYR A 400 23.27 -28.28 21.21
C TYR A 400 22.55 -29.44 20.48
N TRP A 401 22.64 -29.49 19.15
CA TRP A 401 22.03 -30.55 18.35
C TRP A 401 22.82 -31.85 18.40
N GLU A 402 24.15 -31.76 18.35
CA GLU A 402 25.06 -32.90 18.51
C GLU A 402 24.91 -33.53 19.91
N GLU A 403 24.49 -32.77 20.94
CA GLU A 403 24.17 -33.28 22.28
C GLU A 403 22.78 -33.95 22.40
N LEU A 404 21.80 -33.59 21.54
CA LEU A 404 20.42 -34.08 21.60
C LEU A 404 20.14 -35.28 20.69
N VAL A 405 20.98 -35.53 19.68
CA VAL A 405 20.93 -36.76 18.88
C VAL A 405 21.73 -37.80 19.67
N PRO A 406 21.10 -38.82 20.30
CA PRO A 406 21.86 -39.94 20.83
C PRO A 406 22.67 -40.54 19.68
N GLU A 407 23.90 -40.98 19.93
CA GLU A 407 24.61 -41.93 19.09
C GLU A 407 23.77 -43.23 18.97
N ASN A 408 22.69 -43.19 18.20
CA ASN A 408 21.99 -44.39 17.71
C ASN A 408 22.43 -44.64 16.26
N ASP A 409 23.75 -44.61 16.07
CA ASP A 409 24.46 -45.26 14.96
C ASP A 409 25.07 -46.58 15.46
N GLY A 410 24.49 -47.17 16.51
CA GLY A 410 24.90 -48.45 17.08
C GLY A 410 23.83 -49.52 16.87
N GLU A 411 24.03 -50.32 15.82
CA GLU A 411 23.60 -51.72 15.71
C GLU A 411 22.12 -52.05 15.96
N GLN A 412 21.40 -52.40 14.90
CA GLN A 412 20.61 -53.64 14.92
C GLN A 412 20.40 -54.17 13.49
N GLU A 413 20.62 -55.49 13.40
CA GLU A 413 20.87 -56.36 12.24
C GLU A 413 19.83 -56.37 11.11
#